data_AF-A0A8S0Z7Y0-F1
#
_entry.id   AF-A0A8S0Z7Y0-F1
#
_cell.length_a   1.000
_cell.length_b   1.000
_cell.length_c   1.000
_cell.angle_alpha   90.00
_cell.angle_beta   90.00
_cell.angle_gamma   90.00
#
_symmetry.space_group_name_H-M   'P 1'
#
loop_
_entity.id
_entity.type
_entity.pdbx_description
1 polymer ?
#
loop_
_entity_poly.entity_id
_entity_poly.type
_entity_poly.pdbx_seq_one_letter_code
_entity_poly.pdbx_strand_id
1 'polypeptide(L)'
;MERYTPQERGIIVSIFLCNNSSVVLAQREFRRRFPGRPAPTAQTLRRLATNLEEYGTTRDVAKSGRPRSPRSAENIAAVAEDVELSPETSTRRRASQLAISDP
;
A
#
# COMPACT_ATOMS: atom_id res chain seq x y z
N MET A 1 -3.00 -7.86 -7.69
CA MET A 1 -3.55 -7.78 -9.05
C MET A 1 -3.79 -6.31 -9.34
N GLU A 2 -2.78 -5.60 -9.83
CA GLU A 2 -2.98 -4.24 -10.32
C GLU A 2 -3.70 -4.34 -11.67
N ARG A 3 -5.04 -4.37 -11.62
CA ARG A 3 -5.85 -4.39 -12.85
C ARG A 3 -5.86 -3.05 -13.60
N TYR A 4 -5.51 -1.96 -12.91
CA TYR A 4 -5.54 -0.62 -13.45
C TYR A 4 -4.29 0.17 -13.05
N THR A 5 -3.66 0.82 -14.02
CA THR A 5 -2.60 1.81 -13.79
C THR A 5 -3.14 3.02 -13.02
N PRO A 6 -2.29 3.83 -12.34
CA PRO A 6 -2.74 5.05 -11.66
C PRO A 6 -3.55 5.99 -12.58
N GLN A 7 -3.13 6.13 -13.84
CA GLN A 7 -3.80 6.94 -14.85
C GLN A 7 -5.20 6.37 -15.17
N GLU A 8 -5.30 5.07 -15.39
CA GLU A 8 -6.58 4.41 -15.64
C GLU A 8 -7.56 4.58 -14.47
N ARG A 9 -7.07 4.53 -13.22
CA ARG A 9 -7.91 4.78 -12.03
C ARG A 9 -8.43 6.20 -11.99
N GLY A 10 -7.59 7.18 -12.33
CA GLY A 10 -8.01 8.58 -12.46
C GLY A 10 -9.15 8.73 -13.48
N ILE A 11 -9.01 8.09 -14.65
CA ILE A 11 -10.06 8.09 -15.68
C ILE A 11 -11.32 7.38 -15.17
N ILE A 12 -11.19 6.23 -14.50
CA ILE A 12 -12.32 5.47 -13.96
C ILE A 12 -13.12 6.30 -12.95
N VAL A 13 -12.44 6.99 -12.02
CA VAL A 13 -13.11 7.85 -11.03
C VAL A 13 -13.76 9.05 -11.70
N SER A 14 -13.09 9.69 -12.65
CA SER A 14 -13.67 10.79 -13.43
C SER A 14 -14.96 10.34 -14.15
N ILE A 15 -14.94 9.19 -14.84
CA ILE A 15 -16.13 8.62 -15.47
C ILE A 15 -17.25 8.42 -14.44
N PHE A 16 -16.93 7.87 -13.26
CA PHE A 16 -17.93 7.60 -12.23
C PHE A 16 -18.59 8.89 -11.69
N LEU A 17 -17.78 9.87 -11.32
CA LEU A 17 -18.25 11.14 -10.75
C LEU A 17 -19.03 11.96 -11.79
N CYS A 18 -18.54 12.05 -13.03
CA CYS A 18 -19.23 12.76 -14.11
C CYS A 18 -20.56 12.12 -14.52
N ASN A 19 -20.77 10.84 -14.22
CA ASN A 19 -22.03 10.13 -14.47
C ASN A 19 -22.93 10.07 -13.21
N ASN A 20 -22.88 11.13 -12.38
CA ASN A 20 -23.69 11.27 -11.17
C ASN A 20 -23.56 10.07 -10.21
N SER A 21 -22.36 9.48 -10.14
CA SER A 21 -22.06 8.29 -9.33
C SER A 21 -22.95 7.08 -9.66
N SER A 22 -23.53 7.03 -10.87
CA SER A 22 -24.32 5.89 -11.34
C SER A 22 -23.39 4.78 -11.86
N VAL A 23 -23.42 3.62 -11.21
CA VAL A 23 -22.63 2.45 -11.60
C VAL A 23 -22.92 2.03 -13.05
N VAL A 24 -24.20 2.00 -13.43
CA VAL A 24 -24.62 1.55 -14.77
C VAL A 24 -24.12 2.49 -15.86
N LEU A 25 -24.27 3.80 -15.65
CA LEU A 25 -23.81 4.81 -16.61
C LEU A 25 -22.29 4.82 -16.71
N ALA A 26 -21.59 4.76 -15.57
CA ALA A 26 -20.14 4.71 -15.53
C ALA A 26 -19.58 3.47 -16.23
N GLN A 27 -20.16 2.29 -16.03
CA GLN A 27 -19.75 1.07 -16.72
C GLN A 27 -20.03 1.15 -18.23
N ARG A 28 -21.16 1.73 -18.63
CA ARG A 28 -21.50 1.94 -20.04
C ARG A 28 -20.48 2.85 -20.71
N GLU A 29 -20.16 3.97 -20.08
CA GLU A 29 -19.18 4.93 -20.59
C GLU A 29 -17.77 4.34 -20.60
N PHE A 30 -17.39 3.57 -19.57
CA PHE A 30 -16.11 2.87 -19.54
C PHE A 30 -15.97 1.91 -20.73
N ARG A 31 -17.00 1.10 -21.03
CA ARG A 31 -16.95 0.16 -22.18
C ARG A 31 -16.79 0.87 -23.52
N ARG A 32 -17.30 2.11 -23.65
CA ARG A 32 -17.11 2.92 -24.86
C ARG A 32 -15.67 3.41 -24.99
N ARG A 33 -15.05 3.87 -23.90
CA ARG A 33 -13.68 4.39 -23.91
C ARG A 33 -12.61 3.31 -23.93
N PHE A 34 -12.89 2.15 -23.35
CA PHE A 34 -11.97 1.02 -23.22
C PHE A 34 -12.60 -0.26 -23.82
N PRO A 35 -12.79 -0.33 -25.15
CA PRO A 35 -13.34 -1.50 -25.79
C PRO A 35 -12.47 -2.74 -25.56
N GLY A 36 -13.10 -3.91 -25.42
CA GLY A 36 -12.39 -5.17 -25.17
C GLY A 36 -11.89 -5.37 -23.73
N ARG A 37 -12.09 -4.40 -22.83
CA ARG A 37 -11.76 -4.54 -21.41
C ARG A 37 -12.99 -4.78 -20.54
N PRO A 38 -12.87 -5.63 -19.49
CA PRO A 38 -13.95 -5.81 -18.53
C PRO A 38 -14.18 -4.50 -17.77
N ALA A 39 -15.45 -4.10 -17.65
CA ALA A 39 -15.80 -2.90 -16.90
C ALA A 39 -15.48 -3.05 -15.40
N PRO A 40 -15.10 -1.97 -14.71
CA PRO A 40 -14.89 -1.99 -13.27
C PRO A 40 -16.15 -2.41 -12.51
N THR A 41 -15.97 -3.16 -11.44
CA THR A 41 -17.09 -3.55 -10.56
C THR A 41 -17.61 -2.33 -9.80
N ALA A 42 -18.87 -2.39 -9.35
CA ALA A 42 -19.47 -1.36 -8.51
C ALA A 42 -18.63 -1.06 -7.26
N GLN A 43 -18.07 -2.11 -6.64
CA GLN A 43 -17.17 -1.97 -5.50
C GLN A 43 -15.88 -1.22 -5.86
N THR A 44 -15.30 -1.50 -7.04
CA THR A 44 -14.08 -0.82 -7.49
C THR A 44 -14.35 0.67 -7.74
N LEU A 45 -15.46 1.00 -8.39
CA LEU A 45 -15.86 2.39 -8.64
C LEU A 45 -16.02 3.18 -7.33
N ARG A 46 -16.80 2.62 -6.39
CA ARG A 46 -17.01 3.24 -5.08
C ARG A 46 -15.70 3.38 -4.30
N ARG A 47 -14.90 2.32 -4.21
CA ARG A 47 -13.61 2.36 -3.48
C ARG A 47 -12.68 3.44 -4.02
N LEU A 48 -12.55 3.56 -5.34
CA LEU A 48 -11.66 4.57 -5.91
C LEU A 48 -12.19 6.01 -5.68
N ALA A 49 -13.51 6.22 -5.71
CA ALA A 49 -14.12 7.50 -5.36
C ALA A 49 -13.91 7.84 -3.88
N THR A 50 -14.20 6.91 -2.97
CA THR A 50 -13.96 7.06 -1.53
C THR A 50 -12.49 7.37 -1.23
N ASN A 51 -11.54 6.64 -1.83
CA ASN A 51 -10.12 6.91 -1.63
C ASN A 51 -9.72 8.32 -2.12
N LEU A 52 -10.33 8.80 -3.20
CA LEU A 52 -10.09 10.15 -3.70
C LEU A 52 -10.64 11.20 -2.72
N GLU A 53 -11.85 11.00 -2.20
CA GLU A 53 -12.49 11.92 -1.25
C GLU A 53 -11.77 11.94 0.10
N GLU A 54 -11.39 10.78 0.64
CA GLU A 54 -10.78 10.65 1.96
C GLU A 54 -9.29 11.00 1.96
N TYR A 55 -8.55 10.58 0.94
CA TYR A 55 -7.07 10.64 0.92
C TYR A 55 -6.50 11.48 -0.22
N GLY A 56 -7.34 12.05 -1.09
CA GLY A 56 -6.90 12.83 -2.25
C GLY A 56 -6.18 12.02 -3.32
N THR A 57 -6.24 10.68 -3.27
CA THR A 57 -5.48 9.82 -4.18
C THR A 57 -6.21 8.52 -4.53
N THR A 58 -6.00 8.06 -5.76
CA THR A 58 -6.47 6.75 -6.24
C THR A 58 -5.33 5.72 -6.35
N ARG A 59 -4.11 6.12 -5.95
CA ARG A 59 -2.94 5.24 -5.92
C ARG A 59 -3.17 4.14 -4.88
N ASP A 60 -2.62 2.97 -5.17
CA ASP A 60 -2.56 1.94 -4.14
C ASP A 60 -1.68 2.43 -3.00
N VAL A 61 -2.11 2.12 -1.78
CA VAL A 61 -1.25 2.26 -0.61
C VAL A 61 -0.02 1.39 -0.84
N ALA A 62 1.16 1.97 -0.62
CA ALA A 62 2.39 1.20 -0.66
C ALA A 62 2.24 0.01 0.28
N LYS A 63 2.34 -1.21 -0.26
CA LYS A 63 2.29 -2.41 0.56
C LYS A 63 3.51 -2.37 1.46
N SER A 64 3.31 -2.06 2.74
CA SER A 64 4.34 -2.34 3.72
C SER A 64 4.57 -3.85 3.68
N GLY A 65 5.82 -4.24 3.41
CA GLY A 65 6.22 -5.64 3.53
C GLY A 65 6.03 -6.12 4.98
N ARG A 66 6.42 -7.37 5.25
CA ARG A 66 6.41 -7.88 6.63
C ARG A 66 7.08 -6.85 7.56
N PRO A 67 6.39 -6.42 8.64
CA PRO A 67 6.97 -5.51 9.62
C PRO A 67 8.34 -6.02 10.03
N ARG A 68 9.37 -5.18 9.94
CA ARG A 68 10.72 -5.54 10.39
C ARG A 68 10.79 -5.32 11.91
N SER A 69 10.04 -6.11 12.67
CA SER A 69 10.04 -6.05 14.14
C SER A 69 11.45 -6.11 14.76
N PRO A 70 12.46 -6.82 14.20
CA PRO A 70 13.81 -6.78 14.75
C PRO A 70 14.53 -5.45 14.58
N ARG A 71 14.09 -4.57 13.66
CA ARG A 71 14.70 -3.27 13.35
C ARG A 71 13.83 -2.10 13.83
N SER A 72 13.16 -2.24 14.97
CA SER A 72 12.54 -1.10 15.65
C SER A 72 13.61 -0.06 16.00
N ALA A 73 13.23 1.21 16.13
CA ALA A 73 14.15 2.27 16.55
C ALA A 73 14.81 1.94 17.91
N GLU A 74 14.04 1.33 18.81
CA GLU A 74 14.51 0.82 20.10
C GLU A 74 15.60 -0.25 19.95
N ASN A 75 15.37 -1.28 19.13
CA ASN A 75 16.36 -2.33 18.91
C ASN A 75 17.62 -1.80 18.23
N ILE A 76 17.48 -0.81 17.34
CA ILE A 76 18.63 -0.15 16.70
C ILE A 76 19.45 0.61 17.75
N ALA A 77 18.80 1.35 18.64
CA ALA A 77 19.47 2.08 19.71
C ALA A 77 20.17 1.14 20.70
N ALA A 78 19.49 0.07 21.14
CA ALA A 78 20.08 -0.93 22.04
C ALA A 78 21.30 -1.65 21.44
N VAL A 79 21.24 -1.98 20.13
CA VAL A 79 22.39 -2.55 19.42
C VAL A 79 23.54 -1.55 19.31
N ALA A 80 23.24 -0.27 19.03
CA ALA A 80 24.26 0.77 18.92
C ALA A 80 25.00 0.97 20.25
N GLU A 81 24.27 1.06 21.37
CA GLU A 81 24.82 1.17 22.71
C GLU A 81 25.70 -0.05 23.08
N ASP A 82 25.24 -1.28 22.80
CA ASP A 82 26.02 -2.49 23.08
C ASP A 82 27.29 -2.58 22.21
N VAL A 83 27.25 -2.10 20.97
CA VAL A 83 28.45 -2.01 20.11
C VAL A 83 29.48 -1.05 20.68
N GLU A 84 29.03 0.10 21.21
CA GLU A 84 29.92 1.08 21.85
C GLU A 84 30.53 0.53 23.14
N LEU A 85 29.73 -0.16 23.97
CA LEU A 85 30.18 -0.73 25.24
C LEU A 85 31.06 -1.98 25.07
N SER A 86 30.80 -2.79 24.05
CA SER A 86 31.42 -4.11 23.87
C SER A 86 31.62 -4.44 22.39
N PRO A 87 32.60 -3.80 21.72
CA PRO A 87 32.81 -3.93 20.28
C PRO A 87 33.20 -5.35 19.86
N GLU A 88 33.86 -6.11 20.73
CA GLU A 88 34.31 -7.49 20.44
C GLU A 88 33.18 -8.54 20.50
N THR A 89 32.01 -8.17 21.04
CA THR A 89 30.87 -9.09 21.10
C THR A 89 30.41 -9.44 19.69
N SER A 90 30.41 -10.74 19.39
CA SER A 90 29.91 -11.23 18.10
C SER A 90 28.43 -10.87 17.89
N THR A 91 28.06 -10.64 16.64
CA THR A 91 26.68 -10.29 16.24
C THR A 91 25.64 -11.32 16.72
N ARG A 92 25.98 -12.61 16.67
CA ARG A 92 25.10 -13.70 17.15
C ARG A 92 24.85 -13.59 18.65
N ARG A 93 25.91 -13.37 19.44
CA ARG A 93 25.82 -13.23 20.89
C ARG A 93 25.00 -12.01 21.27
N ARG A 94 25.24 -10.88 20.60
CA ARG A 94 24.50 -9.63 20.78
C ARG A 94 23.01 -9.80 20.46
N ALA A 95 22.67 -10.47 19.36
CA ALA A 95 21.27 -10.74 19.00
C ALA A 95 20.53 -11.58 20.06
N SER A 96 21.20 -12.57 20.65
CA SER A 96 20.64 -13.38 21.74
C SER A 96 20.50 -12.59 23.05
N GLN A 97 21.50 -11.77 23.41
CA GLN A 97 21.47 -10.94 24.63
C GLN A 97 20.36 -9.89 24.57
N LEU A 98 20.13 -9.30 23.41
CA LEU A 98 19.10 -8.27 23.19
C LEU A 98 17.73 -8.86 22.79
N ALA A 99 17.60 -10.18 22.68
CA ALA A 99 16.38 -10.88 22.25
C ALA A 99 15.80 -10.36 20.91
N ILE A 100 16.67 -9.92 19.98
CA ILE A 100 16.28 -9.31 18.70
C ILE A 100 15.99 -10.38 17.63
N SER A 101 16.50 -11.60 17.82
CA SER A 101 16.18 -12.77 16.98
C SER A 101 15.44 -13.82 17.80
N ASP A 102 14.40 -14.43 17.21
CA ASP A 102 13.87 -15.70 17.71
C ASP A 102 14.98 -16.79 17.70
N PRO A 103 14.93 -17.76 18.63
CA PRO A 103 15.89 -18.86 18.72
C PRO A 103 15.95 -19.75 17.47
#